data_AF-A0A645IHJ6-F1
#
_entry.id   AF-A0A645IHJ6-F1
#
_cell.length_a   1.000
_cell.length_b   1.000
_cell.length_c   1.000
_cell.angle_alpha   90.00
_cell.angle_beta   90.00
_cell.angle_gamma   90.00
#
_symmetry.space_group_name_H-M   'P 1'
#
loop_
_entity.id
_entity.type
_entity.pdbx_description
1 polymer ?
#
loop_
_entity_poly.entity_id
_entity_poly.type
_entity_poly.pdbx_seq_one_letter_code
_entity_poly.pdbx_strand_id
1 'polypeptide(L)'
;MFNSRSAACAEVAICLRVKELAESGLPFEEVVARGEAFVHEMTTDFVLEDLEVFRKSGRLNHLQALAVSALHIKMVMGADSEGGIVVRAKAIGINRALAALVENVKSIYNAKPCPERTLVITYCACLERAEEICKRILAVCPFAKSLICKSSGISTMYANAGGIIVAF
;
A
#
# COMPACT_ATOMS: atom_id res chain seq x y z
N MET A 1 12.89 14.69 -9.61
CA MET A 1 12.36 14.48 -8.25
C MET A 1 10.96 13.96 -8.41
N PHE A 2 10.64 12.77 -7.90
CA PHE A 2 9.31 12.19 -8.00
C PHE A 2 8.48 12.60 -6.79
N ASN A 3 7.23 13.06 -6.99
CA ASN A 3 6.26 13.11 -5.91
C ASN A 3 5.58 11.73 -5.83
N SER A 4 5.91 10.93 -4.81
CA SER A 4 5.41 9.55 -4.69
C SER A 4 3.89 9.44 -4.58
N ARG A 5 3.20 10.51 -4.15
CA ARG A 5 1.77 10.54 -3.82
C ARG A 5 1.35 9.39 -2.88
N SER A 6 2.30 8.86 -2.11
CA SER A 6 2.13 7.68 -1.26
C SER A 6 3.21 7.66 -0.17
N ALA A 7 3.32 6.56 0.57
CA ALA A 7 4.30 6.40 1.65
C ALA A 7 4.71 4.94 1.86
N ALA A 8 5.78 4.73 2.63
CA ALA A 8 6.21 3.41 3.11
C ALA A 8 6.61 2.45 1.97
N CYS A 9 5.95 1.29 1.83
CA CYS A 9 6.32 0.31 0.80
C CYS A 9 6.17 0.84 -0.63
N ALA A 10 5.32 1.84 -0.84
CA ALA A 10 5.14 2.49 -2.13
C ALA A 10 6.39 3.25 -2.58
N GLU A 11 7.06 3.96 -1.68
CA GLU A 11 8.31 4.65 -1.97
C GLU A 11 9.44 3.67 -2.28
N VAL A 12 9.44 2.51 -1.60
CA VAL A 12 10.35 1.40 -1.91
C VAL A 12 10.05 0.83 -3.30
N ALA A 13 8.78 0.61 -3.66
CA ALA A 13 8.38 0.13 -4.98
C ALA A 13 8.83 1.09 -6.10
N ILE A 14 8.67 2.40 -5.90
CA ILE A 14 9.17 3.43 -6.83
C ILE A 14 10.70 3.33 -6.97
N CYS A 15 11.44 3.25 -5.86
CA CYS A 15 12.90 3.11 -5.90
C CYS A 15 13.35 1.85 -6.64
N LEU A 16 12.70 0.71 -6.41
CA LEU A 16 12.98 -0.54 -7.13
C LEU A 16 12.72 -0.38 -8.62
N ARG A 17 11.59 0.22 -9.00
CA ARG A 17 11.24 0.41 -10.41
C ARG A 17 12.20 1.35 -11.13
N VAL A 18 12.53 2.49 -10.50
CA VAL A 18 13.48 3.46 -11.07
C VAL A 18 14.87 2.84 -11.21
N LYS A 19 15.30 2.04 -10.24
CA LYS A 19 16.55 1.28 -10.32
C LYS A 19 16.56 0.33 -11.52
N GLU A 20 15.52 -0.49 -11.68
CA GLU A 20 15.39 -1.43 -12.81
C GLU A 20 15.41 -0.70 -14.16
N LEU A 21 14.73 0.44 -14.26
CA LEU A 21 14.73 1.28 -15.48
C LEU A 21 16.12 1.84 -15.78
N ALA A 22 16.82 2.36 -14.77
CA ALA A 22 18.18 2.89 -14.94
C ALA A 22 19.20 1.81 -15.33
N GLU A 23 19.09 0.63 -14.72
CA GLU A 23 19.97 -0.51 -15.02
C GLU A 23 19.72 -1.12 -16.42
N SER A 24 18.57 -0.84 -17.04
CA SER A 24 18.27 -1.28 -18.41
C SER A 24 18.95 -0.46 -19.52
N GLY A 25 19.71 0.58 -19.15
CA GLY A 25 20.46 1.41 -20.10
C GLY A 25 19.62 2.47 -20.82
N LEU A 26 18.42 2.76 -20.32
CA LEU A 26 17.56 3.82 -20.86
C LEU A 26 18.18 5.22 -20.64
N PRO A 27 17.93 6.18 -21.56
CA PRO A 27 18.25 7.58 -21.32
C PRO A 27 17.57 8.10 -20.05
N PHE A 28 18.21 9.08 -19.39
CA PHE A 28 17.73 9.65 -18.13
C PHE A 28 16.27 10.13 -18.23
N GLU A 29 15.92 10.81 -19.33
CA GLU A 29 14.59 11.37 -19.57
C GLU A 29 13.53 10.26 -19.67
N GLU A 30 13.87 9.11 -20.25
CA GLU A 30 12.97 7.96 -20.32
C GLU A 30 12.79 7.29 -18.95
N VAL A 31 13.85 7.19 -18.15
CA VAL A 31 13.76 6.69 -16.77
C VAL A 31 12.82 7.57 -15.95
N VAL A 32 12.94 8.89 -16.09
CA VAL A 32 12.05 9.86 -15.42
C VAL A 32 10.61 9.70 -15.90
N ALA A 33 10.37 9.71 -17.21
CA ALA A 33 9.01 9.60 -17.74
C ALA A 33 8.32 8.29 -17.33
N ARG A 34 9.03 7.15 -17.40
CA ARG A 34 8.49 5.84 -16.99
C ARG A 34 8.36 5.71 -15.47
N GLY A 35 9.22 6.38 -14.70
CA GLY A 35 9.11 6.48 -13.25
C GLY A 35 7.86 7.25 -12.82
N GLU A 36 7.59 8.41 -13.42
CA GLU A 36 6.35 9.19 -13.18
C GLU A 36 5.10 8.40 -13.57
N ALA A 37 5.13 7.71 -14.71
CA ALA A 37 4.04 6.83 -15.12
C ALA A 37 3.81 5.71 -14.09
N PHE A 38 4.87 5.09 -13.58
CA PHE A 38 4.76 4.08 -12.53
C PHE A 38 4.13 4.64 -11.25
N VAL A 39 4.56 5.83 -10.80
CA VAL A 39 3.97 6.51 -9.63
C VAL A 39 2.46 6.69 -9.81
N HIS A 40 2.02 7.13 -10.99
CA HIS A 40 0.60 7.38 -11.26
C HIS A 40 -0.25 6.09 -11.34
N GLU A 41 0.37 4.99 -11.75
CA GLU A 41 -0.30 3.69 -11.91
C GLU A 41 -0.14 2.77 -10.69
N MET A 42 0.65 3.18 -9.70
CA MET A 42 0.90 2.40 -8.50
C MET A 42 -0.32 2.41 -7.60
N THR A 43 -0.62 1.25 -7.04
CA THR A 43 -1.63 1.10 -6.00
C THR A 43 -0.95 1.10 -4.65
N THR A 44 -1.58 1.75 -3.66
CA THR A 44 -1.21 1.60 -2.25
C THR A 44 -2.47 1.39 -1.44
N ASP A 45 -2.56 0.24 -0.78
CA ASP A 45 -3.65 -0.09 0.13
C ASP A 45 -3.11 -0.51 1.49
N PHE A 46 -3.91 -0.32 2.54
CA PHE A 46 -3.47 -0.60 3.90
C PHE A 46 -4.63 -0.92 4.84
N VAL A 47 -4.31 -1.68 5.88
CA VAL A 47 -5.20 -2.05 6.98
C VAL A 47 -4.45 -1.82 8.28
N LEU A 48 -5.01 -0.99 9.16
CA LEU A 48 -4.39 -0.63 10.44
C LEU A 48 -5.29 -1.04 11.60
N GLU A 49 -4.66 -1.25 12.76
CA GLU A 49 -5.41 -1.52 13.99
C GLU A 49 -6.08 -0.26 14.54
N ASP A 50 -5.45 0.90 14.35
CA ASP A 50 -5.89 2.19 14.88
C ASP A 50 -5.57 3.32 13.90
N LEU A 51 -6.49 4.28 13.81
CA LEU A 51 -6.45 5.44 12.92
C LEU A 51 -6.29 6.77 13.66
N GLU A 52 -6.07 6.73 14.97
CA GLU A 52 -6.03 7.93 15.79
C GLU A 52 -4.93 8.91 15.35
N VAL A 53 -3.76 8.41 14.93
CA VAL A 53 -2.67 9.25 14.41
C VAL A 53 -3.09 9.98 13.13
N PHE A 54 -3.73 9.29 12.19
CA PHE A 54 -4.26 9.89 10.96
C PHE A 54 -5.37 10.92 11.24
N ARG A 55 -6.22 10.66 12.24
CA ARG A 55 -7.26 11.60 12.69
C ARG A 55 -6.63 12.86 13.28
N LYS A 56 -5.66 12.69 14.19
CA LYS A 56 -4.98 13.81 14.87
C LYS A 56 -4.15 14.66 13.91
N SER A 57 -3.56 14.07 12.87
CA SER A 57 -2.80 14.81 11.86
C SER A 57 -3.67 15.50 10.81
N GLY A 58 -4.99 15.31 10.83
CA GLY A 58 -5.92 15.88 9.85
C GLY A 58 -5.92 15.18 8.48
N ARG A 59 -5.18 14.08 8.33
CA ARG A 59 -5.13 13.29 7.07
C ARG A 59 -6.44 12.59 6.73
N LEU A 60 -7.36 12.52 7.70
CA LEU A 60 -8.72 11.99 7.53
C LEU A 60 -9.79 13.09 7.68
N ASN A 61 -9.46 14.37 7.48
CA ASN A 61 -10.41 15.46 7.69
C ASN A 61 -11.69 15.33 6.84
N HIS A 62 -11.56 14.95 5.57
CA HIS A 62 -12.70 14.64 4.70
C HIS A 62 -13.44 13.34 5.07
N LEU A 63 -12.85 12.52 5.94
CA LEU A 63 -13.37 11.25 6.44
C LEU A 63 -13.73 11.30 7.94
N GLN A 64 -13.85 12.49 8.54
CA GLN A 64 -14.10 12.67 9.98
C GLN A 64 -15.34 11.93 10.48
N ALA A 65 -16.41 11.86 9.67
CA ALA A 65 -17.64 11.14 10.01
C ALA A 65 -17.43 9.63 10.26
N LEU A 66 -16.37 9.05 9.71
CA LEU A 66 -16.03 7.63 9.86
C LEU A 66 -15.27 7.35 11.17
N ALA A 67 -14.66 8.36 11.79
CA ALA A 67 -13.90 8.21 13.03
C ALA A 67 -14.79 8.03 14.28
N VAL A 68 -16.09 8.36 14.19
CA VAL A 68 -17.02 8.37 15.34
C VAL A 68 -17.72 7.01 15.55
N SER A 69 -17.77 6.14 14.52
CA SER A 69 -18.60 4.91 14.53
C SER A 69 -17.81 3.58 14.56
N ALA A 70 -16.47 3.62 14.67
CA ALA A 70 -15.61 2.53 14.22
C ALA A 70 -14.94 1.66 15.30
N LEU A 71 -15.40 1.63 16.56
CA LEU A 71 -14.68 0.89 17.64
C LEU A 71 -14.48 -0.62 17.33
N HIS A 72 -15.29 -1.21 16.43
CA HIS A 72 -15.18 -2.62 15.99
C HIS A 72 -15.05 -2.81 14.48
N ILE A 73 -15.08 -1.74 13.70
CA ILE A 73 -15.01 -1.78 12.23
C ILE A 73 -13.58 -1.45 11.81
N LYS A 74 -12.92 -2.40 11.16
CA LYS A 74 -11.62 -2.21 10.51
C LYS A 74 -11.86 -1.78 9.07
N MET A 75 -11.02 -0.87 8.59
CA MET A 75 -11.13 -0.33 7.23
C MET A 75 -9.94 -0.78 6.40
N VAL A 76 -10.23 -1.15 5.15
CA VAL A 76 -9.23 -1.18 4.08
C VAL A 76 -9.23 0.20 3.47
N MET A 77 -8.09 0.87 3.51
CA MET A 77 -7.91 2.18 2.91
C MET A 77 -6.86 2.12 1.83
N GLY A 78 -6.79 3.17 1.00
CA GLY A 78 -5.76 3.31 0.01
C GLY A 78 -5.54 4.75 -0.39
N ALA A 79 -4.60 4.97 -1.30
CA ALA A 79 -4.33 6.26 -1.91
C ALA A 79 -5.23 6.48 -3.15
N ASP A 80 -5.79 7.67 -3.31
CA ASP A 80 -6.33 8.14 -4.59
C ASP A 80 -5.20 8.63 -5.51
N SER A 81 -5.56 9.09 -6.71
CA SER A 81 -4.59 9.54 -7.73
C SER A 81 -3.73 10.72 -7.28
N GLU A 82 -4.17 11.51 -6.30
CA GLU A 82 -3.44 12.68 -5.77
C GLU A 82 -2.80 12.40 -4.39
N GLY A 83 -2.85 11.15 -3.91
CA GLY A 83 -2.30 10.75 -2.61
C GLY A 83 -3.19 11.09 -1.42
N GLY A 84 -4.47 11.40 -1.66
CA GLY A 84 -5.51 11.46 -0.64
C GLY A 84 -5.88 10.07 -0.15
N ILE A 85 -6.33 9.98 1.11
CA ILE A 85 -6.73 8.69 1.70
C ILE A 85 -8.20 8.43 1.39
N VAL A 86 -8.49 7.25 0.85
CA VAL A 86 -9.86 6.80 0.55
C VAL A 86 -10.15 5.47 1.21
N VAL A 87 -11.43 5.19 1.48
CA VAL A 87 -11.88 3.90 1.99
C VAL A 87 -12.20 2.98 0.83
N ARG A 88 -11.57 1.81 0.79
CA ARG A 88 -11.82 0.74 -0.19
C ARG A 88 -12.89 -0.22 0.29
N ALA A 89 -12.82 -0.63 1.56
CA ALA A 89 -13.76 -1.54 2.17
C ALA A 89 -13.86 -1.36 3.69
N LYS A 90 -14.94 -1.87 4.27
CA LYS A 90 -15.16 -1.93 5.72
C LYS A 90 -15.43 -3.37 6.13
N ALA A 91 -14.88 -3.79 7.25
CA ALA A 91 -15.06 -5.14 7.77
C ALA A 91 -15.10 -5.16 9.29
N ILE A 92 -15.77 -6.14 9.86
CA ILE A 92 -15.78 -6.35 11.32
C ILE A 92 -14.62 -7.30 11.66
N GLY A 93 -13.65 -6.79 12.41
CA GLY A 93 -12.44 -7.52 12.80
C GLY A 93 -11.33 -7.55 11.74
N ILE A 94 -10.10 -7.70 12.23
CA ILE A 94 -8.89 -7.56 11.40
C ILE A 94 -8.78 -8.64 10.31
N ASN A 95 -9.11 -9.89 10.62
CA ASN A 95 -9.00 -10.99 9.65
C ASN A 95 -9.91 -10.78 8.42
N ARG A 96 -11.12 -10.24 8.62
CA ARG A 96 -12.02 -9.92 7.51
C ARG A 96 -11.54 -8.70 6.73
N ALA A 97 -10.96 -7.70 7.39
CA ALA A 97 -10.36 -6.56 6.69
C ALA A 97 -9.15 -6.99 5.84
N LEU A 98 -8.30 -7.87 6.36
CA LEU A 98 -7.19 -8.45 5.63
C LEU A 98 -7.65 -9.31 4.44
N ALA A 99 -8.75 -10.06 4.58
CA ALA A 99 -9.36 -10.75 3.44
C ALA A 99 -9.90 -9.79 2.39
N ALA A 100 -10.55 -8.70 2.81
CA ALA A 100 -11.00 -7.64 1.91
C ALA A 100 -9.84 -6.92 1.22
N LEU A 101 -8.69 -6.75 1.90
CA LEU A 101 -7.46 -6.23 1.29
C LEU A 101 -7.00 -7.14 0.15
N VAL A 102 -6.89 -8.45 0.38
CA VAL A 102 -6.47 -9.41 -0.65
C VAL A 102 -7.43 -9.40 -1.85
N GLU A 103 -8.74 -9.34 -1.61
CA GLU A 103 -9.72 -9.27 -2.70
C GLU A 103 -9.66 -7.94 -3.46
N ASN A 104 -9.40 -6.82 -2.77
CA ASN A 104 -9.21 -5.52 -3.43
C ASN A 104 -7.97 -5.53 -4.34
N VAL A 105 -6.84 -6.05 -3.84
CA VAL A 105 -5.61 -6.23 -4.62
C VAL A 105 -5.87 -7.08 -5.86
N LYS A 106 -6.55 -8.22 -5.69
CA LYS A 106 -6.93 -9.11 -6.80
C LYS A 106 -7.84 -8.45 -7.83
N SER A 107 -8.82 -7.68 -7.37
CA SER A 107 -9.73 -6.93 -8.26
C SER A 107 -8.95 -5.92 -9.12
N ILE A 108 -8.07 -5.14 -8.50
CA ILE A 108 -7.20 -4.17 -9.19
C ILE A 108 -6.27 -4.88 -10.17
N TYR A 109 -5.62 -5.96 -9.72
CA TYR A 109 -4.73 -6.75 -10.57
C TYR A 109 -5.44 -7.34 -11.78
N ASN A 110 -6.67 -7.87 -11.61
CA ASN A 110 -7.44 -8.41 -12.73
C ASN A 110 -7.89 -7.33 -13.72
N ALA A 111 -8.16 -6.12 -13.25
CA ALA A 111 -8.51 -5.00 -14.11
C ALA A 111 -7.31 -4.52 -14.95
N LYS A 112 -6.10 -4.55 -14.38
CA LYS A 112 -4.85 -4.21 -15.07
C LYS A 112 -3.71 -5.13 -14.61
N PRO A 113 -3.54 -6.30 -15.24
CA PRO A 113 -2.48 -7.24 -14.88
C PRO A 113 -1.10 -6.60 -15.02
N CYS A 114 -0.25 -6.85 -14.04
CA CYS A 114 1.10 -6.28 -13.96
C CYS A 114 2.10 -7.31 -13.41
N PRO A 115 2.25 -8.47 -14.09
CA PRO A 115 3.06 -9.59 -13.60
C PRO A 115 4.53 -9.24 -13.41
N GLU A 116 5.04 -8.24 -14.13
CA GLU A 116 6.42 -7.77 -14.05
C GLU A 116 6.72 -6.99 -12.75
N ARG A 117 5.68 -6.55 -12.02
CA ARG A 117 5.85 -5.70 -10.84
C ARG A 117 6.25 -6.49 -9.61
N THR A 118 6.86 -5.78 -8.66
CA THR A 118 7.22 -6.31 -7.34
C THR A 118 6.13 -5.93 -6.33
N LEU A 119 5.53 -6.92 -5.67
CA LEU A 119 4.66 -6.67 -4.52
C LEU A 119 5.53 -6.25 -3.32
N VAL A 120 5.34 -5.04 -2.82
CA VAL A 120 6.06 -4.57 -1.62
C VAL A 120 5.09 -4.43 -0.46
N ILE A 121 5.44 -5.01 0.69
CA ILE A 121 4.60 -4.99 1.89
C ILE A 121 5.39 -4.35 3.03
N THR A 122 4.84 -3.31 3.65
CA THR A 122 5.36 -2.79 4.92
C THR A 122 4.52 -3.30 6.08
N TYR A 123 5.18 -3.77 7.14
CA TYR A 123 4.52 -4.24 8.36
C TYR A 123 5.06 -3.52 9.60
N CYS A 124 4.22 -3.38 10.62
CA CYS A 124 4.62 -2.84 11.92
C CYS A 124 4.31 -3.86 13.03
N ALA A 125 5.35 -4.39 13.69
CA ALA A 125 5.23 -5.35 14.81
C ALA A 125 4.33 -6.59 14.54
N CYS A 126 4.22 -7.04 13.27
CA CYS A 126 3.36 -8.16 12.86
C CYS A 126 3.92 -8.94 11.65
N LEU A 127 5.19 -9.38 11.71
CA LEU A 127 5.86 -10.04 10.59
C LEU A 127 5.08 -11.26 10.07
N GLU A 128 4.62 -12.15 10.94
CA GLU A 128 3.86 -13.35 10.56
C GLU A 128 2.60 -13.02 9.75
N ARG A 129 1.90 -11.93 10.12
CA ARG A 129 0.75 -11.41 9.39
C ARG A 129 1.16 -10.93 8.00
N ALA A 130 2.30 -10.25 7.87
CA ALA A 130 2.80 -9.79 6.58
C ALA A 130 3.16 -10.96 5.65
N GLU A 131 3.79 -12.00 6.20
CA GLU A 131 4.12 -13.22 5.46
C GLU A 131 2.88 -13.98 5.01
N GLU A 132 1.87 -14.11 5.87
CA GLU A 132 0.59 -14.71 5.52
C GLU A 132 -0.10 -13.95 4.38
N ILE A 133 -0.15 -12.62 4.48
CA ILE A 133 -0.79 -11.77 3.46
C ILE A 133 -0.02 -11.83 2.15
N CYS A 134 1.32 -11.82 2.18
CA CYS A 134 2.15 -12.01 1.01
C CYS A 134 1.79 -13.31 0.27
N LYS A 135 1.74 -14.44 1.00
CA LYS A 135 1.38 -15.75 0.45
C LYS A 135 -0.01 -15.74 -0.19
N ARG A 136 -0.99 -15.14 0.50
CA ARG A 136 -2.38 -15.06 0.03
C ARG A 136 -2.53 -14.20 -1.23
N ILE A 137 -1.83 -13.08 -1.31
CA ILE A 137 -1.83 -12.23 -2.51
C ILE A 137 -1.17 -12.97 -3.67
N LEU A 138 0.01 -13.57 -3.47
CA LEU A 138 0.74 -14.28 -4.54
C LEU A 138 0.00 -15.52 -5.06
N ALA A 139 -0.86 -16.13 -4.26
CA ALA A 139 -1.71 -17.24 -4.69
C ALA A 139 -2.77 -16.84 -5.73
N VAL A 140 -3.13 -15.55 -5.79
CA VAL A 140 -4.18 -15.03 -6.69
C VAL A 140 -3.70 -13.95 -7.67
N CYS A 141 -2.55 -13.33 -7.41
CA CYS A 141 -1.90 -12.32 -8.24
C CYS A 141 -0.44 -12.72 -8.49
N PRO A 142 -0.08 -13.20 -9.71
CA PRO A 142 1.26 -13.67 -10.01
C PRO A 142 2.26 -12.52 -10.24
N PHE A 143 2.61 -11.79 -9.18
CA PHE A 143 3.70 -10.81 -9.20
C PHE A 143 5.07 -11.50 -9.36
N ALA A 144 5.99 -10.91 -10.13
CA ALA A 144 7.30 -11.50 -10.40
C ALA A 144 8.17 -11.63 -9.14
N LYS A 145 8.05 -10.69 -8.21
CA LYS A 145 8.82 -10.63 -6.98
C LYS A 145 7.94 -10.15 -5.83
N SER A 146 8.36 -10.45 -4.61
CA SER A 146 7.80 -9.83 -3.40
C SER A 146 8.90 -9.37 -2.46
N LEU A 147 8.64 -8.29 -1.72
CA LEU A 147 9.54 -7.75 -0.71
C LEU A 147 8.74 -7.36 0.54
N ILE A 148 9.16 -7.85 1.70
CA ILE A 148 8.57 -7.50 2.98
C ILE A 148 9.54 -6.58 3.74
N CYS A 149 9.05 -5.41 4.11
CA CYS A 149 9.79 -4.33 4.77
C CYS A 149 9.25 -4.11 6.18
N LYS A 150 10.14 -4.01 7.17
CA LYS A 150 9.76 -3.53 8.51
C LYS A 150 9.51 -2.02 8.47
N SER A 151 8.46 -1.55 9.13
CA SER A 151 8.21 -0.11 9.29
C SER A 151 9.34 0.55 10.08
N SER A 152 9.63 1.81 9.76
CA SER A 152 10.58 2.64 10.48
C SER A 152 10.07 4.09 10.56
N GLY A 153 10.69 4.91 11.44
CA GLY A 153 10.42 6.35 11.54
C GLY A 153 8.93 6.71 11.62
N ILE A 154 8.54 7.70 10.82
CA ILE A 154 7.17 8.23 10.77
C ILE A 154 6.16 7.13 10.34
N SER A 155 6.53 6.22 9.43
CA SER A 155 5.65 5.15 9.00
C SER A 155 5.25 4.21 10.15
N THR A 156 6.10 4.04 11.17
CA THR A 156 5.76 3.24 12.36
C THR A 156 4.66 3.90 13.19
N MET A 157 4.74 5.22 13.36
CA MET A 157 3.73 6.00 14.08
C MET A 157 2.36 5.92 13.38
N TYR A 158 2.35 6.03 12.05
CA TYR A 158 1.11 5.97 11.27
C TYR A 158 0.55 4.55 11.15
N ALA A 159 1.40 3.54 10.88
CA ALA A 159 0.94 2.17 10.71
C ALA A 159 0.44 1.55 12.03
N ASN A 160 1.06 1.93 13.16
CA ASN A 160 0.84 1.34 14.48
C ASN A 160 1.07 -0.19 14.52
N ALA A 161 1.23 -0.77 15.70
CA ALA A 161 1.41 -2.20 15.86
C ALA A 161 0.24 -2.96 15.21
N GLY A 162 0.56 -3.96 14.37
CA GLY A 162 -0.41 -4.71 13.58
C GLY A 162 -0.71 -4.14 12.18
N GLY A 163 -0.22 -2.94 11.85
CA GLY A 163 -0.47 -2.33 10.54
C GLY A 163 0.19 -3.08 9.38
N ILE A 164 -0.56 -3.25 8.29
CA ILE A 164 -0.11 -3.79 7.00
C ILE A 164 -0.38 -2.75 5.91
N ILE A 165 0.64 -2.46 5.10
CA ILE A 165 0.57 -1.59 3.91
C ILE A 165 1.10 -2.40 2.74
N VAL A 166 0.41 -2.39 1.61
CA VAL A 166 0.83 -3.07 0.37
C VAL A 166 0.92 -2.05 -0.75
N ALA A 167 1.91 -2.21 -1.62
CA ALA A 167 2.06 -1.42 -2.83
C ALA A 167 2.54 -2.28 -4.00
N PHE A 168 2.02 -1.98 -5.19
CA PHE A 168 2.35 -2.64 -6.45
C PHE A 168 1.92 -1.78 -7.63
#